data_AF-A0A7S2JR89-F1
#
_entry.id   AF-A0A7S2JR89-F1
#
_cell.length_a   1.000
_cell.length_b   1.000
_cell.length_c   1.000
_cell.angle_alpha   90.00
_cell.angle_beta   90.00
_cell.angle_gamma   90.00
#
_symmetry.space_group_name_H-M   'P 1'
#
loop_
_entity.id
_entity.type
_entity.pdbx_description
1 polymer ?
#
loop_
_entity_poly.entity_id
_entity_poly.type
_entity_poly.pdbx_seq_one_letter_code
_entity_poly.pdbx_strand_id
1 'polypeptide(L)'
;MGGLIFQLLLLAALSPISDAITELQILEIFYGKTEGNQWKNNTNWFDGEEYCDWHGVSCNSEGEVKKIVLSDNNMGGIFATEIYS
;
A
#
# COMPACT_ATOMS: atom_id res chain seq x y z
N MET A 1 24.83 -32.00 -32.92
CA MET A 1 23.72 -32.95 -32.64
C MET A 1 23.62 -33.11 -31.13
N GLY A 2 22.45 -32.78 -30.55
CA GLY A 2 22.03 -33.13 -29.19
C GLY A 2 22.68 -32.31 -28.07
N GLY A 3 21.97 -31.71 -27.12
CA GLY A 3 20.54 -31.78 -26.81
C GLY A 3 20.27 -30.89 -25.60
N LEU A 4 19.08 -30.29 -25.61
CA LEU A 4 18.48 -29.54 -24.53
C LEU A 4 18.28 -30.43 -23.27
N ILE A 5 17.87 -29.78 -22.19
CA ILE A 5 17.05 -30.27 -21.06
C ILE A 5 17.65 -31.31 -20.08
N PHE A 6 18.05 -30.81 -18.89
CA PHE A 6 17.93 -31.56 -17.63
C PHE A 6 17.42 -30.66 -16.48
N GLN A 7 16.10 -30.71 -16.32
CA GLN A 7 15.31 -30.74 -15.07
C GLN A 7 15.32 -29.49 -14.15
N LEU A 8 14.29 -28.63 -14.19
CA LEU A 8 12.92 -28.77 -13.64
C LEU A 8 12.86 -28.68 -12.10
N LEU A 9 13.04 -27.47 -11.54
CA LEU A 9 12.39 -27.13 -10.27
C LEU A 9 11.00 -26.57 -10.58
N LEU A 10 10.03 -27.45 -10.37
CA LEU A 10 8.72 -27.25 -9.75
C LEU A 10 8.02 -25.89 -9.97
N LEU A 11 6.86 -25.96 -10.64
CA LEU A 11 5.78 -24.97 -10.68
C LEU A 11 5.97 -23.76 -9.74
N ALA A 12 6.50 -22.66 -10.26
CA ALA A 12 5.87 -21.38 -9.94
C ALA A 12 4.51 -21.45 -10.66
N ALA A 13 3.55 -22.13 -10.02
CA ALA A 13 2.16 -22.05 -10.37
C ALA A 13 1.86 -20.56 -10.49
N LEU A 14 1.57 -20.11 -11.71
CA LEU A 14 0.64 -19.06 -12.07
C LEU A 14 0.10 -18.26 -10.86
N SER A 15 0.97 -17.55 -10.16
CA SER A 15 0.56 -16.33 -9.52
C SER A 15 0.28 -15.47 -10.72
N PRO A 16 -0.96 -15.00 -10.97
CA PRO A 16 -1.02 -13.72 -11.64
C PRO A 16 -0.08 -12.84 -10.81
N ILE A 17 0.89 -12.20 -11.44
CA ILE A 17 1.27 -10.88 -10.95
C ILE A 17 -0.08 -10.17 -10.99
N SER A 18 -0.83 -10.20 -9.88
CA SER A 18 -1.89 -9.23 -9.79
C SER A 18 -1.10 -7.95 -9.67
N ASP A 19 -1.07 -7.17 -10.75
CA ASP A 19 -0.81 -5.73 -10.73
C ASP A 19 -1.79 -4.97 -9.80
N ALA A 20 -2.45 -5.68 -8.87
CA ALA A 20 -3.29 -5.13 -7.84
C ALA A 20 -2.37 -4.57 -6.74
N ILE A 21 -2.21 -3.26 -6.78
CA ILE A 21 -1.64 -2.49 -5.68
C ILE A 21 -2.52 -2.78 -4.44
N THR A 22 -1.90 -3.17 -3.33
CA THR A 22 -2.62 -3.43 -2.08
C THR A 22 -3.00 -2.12 -1.39
N GLU A 23 -3.99 -2.14 -0.49
CA GLU A 23 -4.35 -0.96 0.30
C GLU A 23 -3.17 -0.43 1.11
N LEU A 24 -2.36 -1.32 1.70
CA LEU A 24 -1.13 -0.96 2.40
C LEU A 24 -0.18 -0.18 1.48
N GLN A 25 0.07 -0.66 0.27
CA GLN A 25 0.92 0.05 -0.70
C GLN A 25 0.34 1.41 -1.09
N ILE A 26 -0.98 1.52 -1.28
CA ILE A 26 -1.65 2.80 -1.56
C ILE A 26 -1.44 3.78 -0.40
N LEU A 27 -1.59 3.32 0.85
CA LEU A 27 -1.38 4.15 2.03
C LEU A 27 0.08 4.59 2.18
N GLU A 28 1.05 3.71 1.95
CA GLU A 28 2.47 4.06 1.97
C GLU A 28 2.82 5.11 0.92
N ILE A 29 2.29 4.95 -0.31
CA ILE A 29 2.43 5.95 -1.38
C ILE A 29 1.76 7.26 -0.96
N PHE A 30 0.53 7.22 -0.43
CA PHE A 30 -0.19 8.39 0.05
C PHE A 30 0.62 9.17 1.09
N TYR A 31 1.15 8.47 2.10
CA TYR A 31 2.00 9.05 3.13
C TYR A 31 3.24 9.72 2.53
N GLY A 32 3.95 9.04 1.63
CA GLY A 32 5.14 9.58 0.97
C GLY A 32 4.84 10.83 0.13
N LYS A 33 3.74 10.81 -0.63
CA LYS A 33 3.34 11.90 -1.54
C LYS A 33 2.82 13.14 -0.84
N THR A 34 2.35 13.00 0.40
CA THR A 34 1.75 14.08 1.19
C THR A 34 2.64 14.56 2.34
N GLU A 35 3.93 14.24 2.25
CA GLU A 35 4.96 14.60 3.22
C GLU A 35 4.63 14.10 4.64
N GLY A 36 4.24 12.83 4.76
CA GLY A 36 3.78 12.20 6.02
C GLY A 36 4.68 12.41 7.23
N ASN A 37 5.99 12.52 7.01
CA ASN A 37 6.97 12.81 8.06
C ASN A 37 6.84 14.22 8.67
N GLN A 38 6.11 15.12 8.02
CA GLN A 38 5.84 16.51 8.43
C GLN A 38 4.42 16.71 8.95
N TRP A 39 3.61 15.65 8.99
CA TRP A 39 2.28 15.72 9.56
C TRP A 39 2.33 16.00 11.05
N LYS A 40 1.30 16.67 11.57
CA LYS A 40 1.20 16.92 13.02
C LYS A 40 1.00 15.63 13.81
N ASN A 41 0.28 14.68 13.22
CA ASN A 41 0.01 13.37 13.78
C ASN A 41 0.13 12.31 12.69
N ASN A 42 1.21 11.53 12.75
CA ASN A 42 1.47 10.35 11.93
C ASN A 42 1.52 9.07 12.77
N THR A 43 0.81 9.04 13.91
CA THR A 43 0.83 7.89 14.82
C THR A 43 0.48 6.59 14.10
N ASN A 44 1.31 5.56 14.33
CA ASN A 44 1.26 4.21 13.79
C ASN A 44 1.50 4.07 12.28
N TRP A 45 1.61 5.16 11.51
CA TRP A 45 1.98 5.06 10.10
C TRP A 45 3.38 4.41 9.98
N PHE A 46 3.50 3.37 9.16
CA PHE A 46 4.69 2.49 9.03
C PHE A 46 5.04 1.62 10.24
N ASP A 47 4.18 1.54 11.26
CA ASP A 47 4.37 0.63 12.41
C ASP A 47 3.65 -0.71 12.16
N GLY A 48 4.10 -1.43 11.12
CA GLY A 48 3.57 -2.75 10.75
C GLY A 48 2.47 -2.72 9.69
N GLU A 49 1.79 -3.87 9.52
CA GLU A 49 0.78 -4.08 8.46
C GLU A 49 -0.66 -3.78 8.92
N GLU A 50 -0.87 -3.48 10.20
CA GLU A 50 -2.19 -3.21 10.79
C GLU A 50 -2.64 -1.76 10.55
N TYR A 51 -2.84 -1.39 9.28
CA TYR A 51 -3.11 -0.01 8.86
C TYR A 51 -4.47 0.56 9.33
N CYS A 52 -5.38 -0.28 9.81
CA CYS A 52 -6.64 0.17 10.39
C CYS A 52 -6.46 0.94 11.71
N ASP A 53 -5.33 0.76 12.39
CA ASP A 53 -4.97 1.47 13.62
C ASP A 53 -4.14 2.74 13.35
N TRP A 54 -3.87 3.05 12.08
CA TRP A 54 -3.16 4.26 11.70
C TRP A 54 -4.01 5.50 11.89
N HIS A 55 -3.37 6.58 12.35
CA HIS A 55 -4.09 7.82 12.61
C HIS A 55 -4.86 8.28 11.36
N GLY A 56 -6.17 8.49 11.52
CA GLY A 56 -7.05 8.99 10.47
C GLY A 56 -7.58 7.92 9.51
N VAL A 57 -7.09 6.67 9.57
CA VAL A 57 -7.62 5.57 8.77
C VAL A 57 -8.84 4.96 9.47
N SER A 58 -9.84 4.53 8.71
CA SER A 58 -10.99 3.80 9.22
C SER A 58 -11.33 2.68 8.26
N CYS A 59 -11.37 1.45 8.78
CA CYS A 59 -11.70 0.26 8.00
C CYS A 59 -13.16 -0.17 8.16
N ASN A 60 -13.66 -0.97 7.21
CA ASN A 60 -14.93 -1.67 7.34
C ASN A 60 -14.79 -2.96 8.19
N SER A 61 -15.86 -3.75 8.31
CA SER A 61 -15.84 -5.01 9.07
C SER A 61 -14.98 -6.12 8.43
N GLU A 62 -14.57 -5.94 7.18
CA GLU A 62 -13.74 -6.87 6.41
C GLU A 62 -12.25 -6.48 6.48
N GLY A 63 -11.93 -5.36 7.16
CA GLY A 63 -10.56 -4.86 7.30
C GLY A 63 -10.12 -3.93 6.17
N GLU A 64 -11.01 -3.60 5.23
CA GLU A 64 -10.68 -2.75 4.08
C GLU A 64 -10.83 -1.26 4.41
N VAL A 65 -9.99 -0.41 3.82
CA VAL A 65 -10.02 1.04 4.05
C VAL A 65 -11.33 1.64 3.54
N LYS A 66 -12.12 2.18 4.47
CA LYS A 66 -13.38 2.87 4.16
C LYS A 66 -13.20 4.39 4.06
N LYS A 67 -12.30 4.97 4.86
CA LYS A 67 -12.12 6.42 4.95
C LYS A 67 -10.74 6.78 5.48
N ILE A 68 -10.22 7.91 4.99
CA ILE A 68 -9.05 8.59 5.56
C ILE A 68 -9.47 10.02 5.93
N VAL A 69 -9.23 10.42 7.18
CA VAL A 69 -9.52 11.77 7.71
C VAL A 69 -8.29 12.33 8.40
N LEU A 70 -7.65 13.30 7.74
CA LEU A 70 -6.42 13.96 8.20
C LEU A 70 -6.57 15.49 8.20
N SER A 71 -7.79 15.96 8.51
CA SER A 71 -8.10 17.39 8.60
C SER A 71 -7.15 18.09 9.57
N ASP A 72 -6.70 19.29 9.19
CA ASP A 72 -5.76 20.11 9.96
C ASP A 72 -4.41 19.44 10.30
N ASN A 73 -4.05 18.35 9.63
CA ASN A 73 -2.86 17.54 9.93
C ASN A 73 -1.56 17.98 9.22
N ASN A 74 -1.53 19.18 8.63
CA ASN A 74 -0.36 19.70 7.88
C ASN A 74 0.06 18.80 6.70
N MET A 75 -0.90 18.25 5.97
CA MET A 75 -0.61 17.50 4.74
C MET A 75 -0.03 18.45 3.68
N GLY A 76 1.15 18.10 3.15
CA GLY A 76 1.85 18.83 2.09
C GLY A 76 1.84 18.07 0.76
N GLY A 77 2.75 18.41 -0.15
CA GLY A 77 3.00 17.64 -1.38
C GLY A 77 1.95 17.74 -2.50
N ILE A 78 1.94 16.73 -3.38
CA ILE A 78 1.10 16.65 -4.58
C ILE A 78 0.34 15.31 -4.55
N PHE A 79 -0.98 15.35 -4.63
CA PHE A 79 -1.78 14.15 -4.87
C PHE A 79 -1.41 13.59 -6.24
N ALA A 80 -0.72 12.44 -6.27
CA ALA A 80 -0.41 11.76 -7.52
C ALA A 80 -1.71 11.27 -8.17
N THR A 81 -1.84 11.44 -9.48
CA THR A 81 -3.01 11.00 -10.27
C THR A 81 -3.28 9.49 -10.17
N GLU A 82 -2.29 8.73 -9.70
CA GLU A 82 -2.36 7.28 -9.44
C GLU A 82 -3.40 6.89 -8.37
N ILE A 83 -3.85 7.82 -7.53
CA ILE A 83 -4.83 7.55 -6.47
C ILE A 83 -6.29 7.58 -7.00
N TYR A 84 -6.53 8.05 -8.23
CA TYR A 84 -7.88 8.25 -8.77
C TYR A 84 -8.26 7.33 -9.94
N SER A 85 -7.44 6.33 -10.29
CA SER A 85 -7.64 5.55 -11.51
C SER A 85 -8.12 4.12 -11.28
#